data_AF-A0A7C7WAC8-F1
#
_entry.id   AF-A0A7C7WAC8-F1
#
_cell.length_a   1.000
_cell.length_b   1.000
_cell.length_c   1.000
_cell.angle_alpha   90.00
_cell.angle_beta   90.00
_cell.angle_gamma   90.00
#
_symmetry.space_group_name_H-M   'P 1'
#
loop_
_entity.id
_entity.type
_entity.pdbx_description
1 polymer ?
#
loop_
_entity_poly.entity_id
_entity_poly.type
_entity_poly.pdbx_seq_one_letter_code
_entity_poly.pdbx_strand_id
1 'polypeptide(L)'
;MSRVGFRPPRDRLYLVHVDRDGDFGTLYLLDGRYGSRGGFRLCDAGWVSDPVPLDWLTGSADHLDPVADRWARRRASQLGIDGPTFDRFRPPT
;
A
#
# COMPACT_ATOMS: atom_id res chain seq x y z
N MET A 1 33.32 -5.60 14.02
CA MET A 1 32.64 -4.30 14.20
C MET A 1 31.33 -4.30 13.41
N SER A 2 30.22 -4.64 14.06
CA SER A 2 28.91 -4.73 13.42
C SER A 2 28.29 -3.33 13.32
N ARG A 3 28.26 -2.77 12.12
CA ARG A 3 27.44 -1.59 11.82
C ARG A 3 25.97 -2.00 11.93
N VAL A 4 25.30 -1.54 12.97
CA VAL A 4 23.84 -1.62 13.11
C VAL A 4 23.24 -0.84 11.96
N GLY A 5 22.89 -1.53 10.88
CA GLY A 5 22.24 -0.95 9.71
C GLY A 5 20.74 -0.97 9.94
N PHE A 6 20.13 0.18 10.18
CA PHE A 6 18.69 0.33 10.03
C PHE A 6 18.36 0.23 8.53
N ARG A 7 17.90 -0.95 8.10
CA ARG A 7 17.43 -1.20 6.73
C ARG A 7 15.89 -1.04 6.76
N PRO A 8 15.28 -0.04 6.10
CA PRO A 8 13.83 -0.04 5.95
C PRO A 8 13.41 -1.33 5.21
N PRO A 9 12.19 -1.85 5.43
CA PRO A 9 11.72 -3.11 4.85
C PRO A 9 11.67 -2.94 3.32
N ARG A 10 12.72 -3.38 2.64
CA ARG A 10 13.19 -2.77 1.38
C ARG A 10 12.36 -3.07 0.13
N ASP A 11 11.25 -3.78 0.28
CA ASP A 11 10.48 -4.35 -0.83
C ASP A 11 8.97 -4.06 -0.71
N ARG A 12 8.55 -2.98 -0.05
CA ARG A 12 7.12 -2.59 0.02
C ARG A 12 6.91 -1.18 -0.53
N LEU A 13 6.01 -1.05 -1.49
CA LEU A 13 5.58 0.23 -2.04
C LEU A 13 4.10 0.42 -1.76
N TYR A 14 3.77 1.37 -0.88
CA TYR A 14 2.39 1.77 -0.63
C TYR A 14 1.95 2.78 -1.68
N LEU A 15 0.75 2.58 -2.19
CA LEU A 15 0.12 3.43 -3.19
C LEU A 15 -1.22 3.89 -2.63
N VAL A 16 -1.61 5.13 -2.91
CA VAL A 16 -2.95 5.62 -2.62
C VAL A 16 -3.67 5.87 -3.93
N HIS A 17 -4.92 5.44 -4.00
CA HIS A 17 -5.82 5.87 -5.07
C HIS A 17 -6.15 7.35 -4.88
N VAL A 18 -5.92 8.13 -5.92
CA VAL A 18 -6.35 9.52 -6.04
C VAL A 18 -7.41 9.53 -7.13
N ASP A 19 -8.63 9.89 -6.78
CA ASP A 19 -9.70 10.02 -7.76
C ASP A 19 -9.59 11.35 -8.54
N ARG A 20 -10.50 11.53 -9.50
CA ARG A 20 -10.53 12.71 -10.39
C ARG A 20 -10.68 14.04 -9.67
N ASP A 21 -11.27 14.05 -8.48
CA ASP A 21 -11.47 15.25 -7.68
C ASP A 21 -10.26 15.53 -6.78
N GLY A 22 -9.26 14.63 -6.78
CA GLY A 22 -8.07 14.71 -5.95
C GLY A 22 -8.27 14.10 -4.56
N ASP A 23 -9.39 13.40 -4.34
CA ASP A 23 -9.69 12.78 -3.06
C ASP A 23 -8.96 11.44 -2.92
N PHE A 24 -8.44 11.23 -1.71
CA PHE A 24 -7.68 10.04 -1.39
C PHE A 24 -8.63 8.88 -1.08
N GLY A 25 -8.65 7.86 -1.92
CA GLY A 25 -9.44 6.66 -1.73
C GLY A 25 -8.71 5.56 -0.96
N THR A 26 -8.81 4.35 -1.51
CA THR A 26 -8.25 3.11 -0.95
C THR A 26 -6.72 3.07 -1.04
N LEU A 27 -6.10 2.34 -0.11
CA LEU A 27 -4.67 2.05 -0.13
C LEU A 27 -4.39 0.72 -0.84
N TYR A 28 -3.31 0.73 -1.62
CA TYR A 28 -2.73 -0.45 -2.24
C TYR A 28 -1.29 -0.64 -1.78
N LEU A 29 -0.81 -1.87 -1.93
CA LEU A 29 0.55 -2.27 -1.62
C LEU A 29 1.08 -3.17 -2.73
N LEU A 30 2.26 -2.83 -3.23
CA LEU A 30 3.10 -3.74 -4.00
C LEU A 30 4.15 -4.34 -3.06
N ASP A 31 4.11 -5.66 -2.88
CA ASP A 31 5.13 -6.40 -2.12
C ASP A 31 6.16 -7.02 -3.08
N GLY A 32 7.44 -6.99 -2.71
CA GLY A 32 8.53 -7.28 -3.63
C GLY A 32 8.92 -6.09 -4.50
N ARG A 33 10.09 -6.19 -5.14
CA ARG A 33 10.55 -5.19 -6.10
C ARG A 33 9.53 -5.09 -7.25
N TYR A 34 8.91 -3.92 -7.41
CA TYR A 34 7.84 -3.67 -8.38
C TYR A 34 6.63 -4.63 -8.24
N GLY A 35 6.32 -5.12 -7.04
CA GLY A 35 5.18 -6.01 -6.84
C GLY A 35 5.45 -7.47 -7.22
N SER A 36 6.71 -7.90 -7.31
CA SER A 36 7.06 -9.28 -7.68
C SER A 36 6.52 -10.36 -6.74
N ARG A 37 6.09 -10.00 -5.52
CA ARG A 37 5.43 -10.88 -4.56
C ARG A 37 3.91 -10.66 -4.49
N GLY A 38 3.37 -9.74 -5.28
CA GLY A 38 1.94 -9.50 -5.43
C GLY A 38 1.51 -8.07 -5.15
N GLY A 39 0.30 -7.78 -5.62
CA GLY A 39 -0.46 -6.59 -5.29
C GLY A 39 -1.52 -6.89 -4.23
N PHE A 40 -1.75 -5.90 -3.37
CA PHE A 40 -2.72 -6.00 -2.29
C PHE A 40 -3.52 -4.72 -2.17
N ARG A 41 -4.79 -4.86 -1.80
CA ARG A 41 -5.67 -3.75 -1.43
C ARG A 41 -5.95 -3.82 0.06
N LEU A 42 -5.93 -2.66 0.72
CA LEU A 42 -6.27 -2.58 2.14
C LEU A 42 -7.78 -2.58 2.32
N CYS A 43 -8.27 -3.45 3.22
CA CYS A 43 -9.65 -3.51 3.67
C CYS A 43 -9.71 -3.64 5.20
N ASP A 44 -10.93 -3.75 5.75
CA ASP A 44 -11.20 -3.98 7.17
C ASP A 44 -10.57 -5.28 7.72
N ALA A 45 -10.32 -6.27 6.87
CA ALA A 45 -9.65 -7.52 7.23
C ALA A 45 -8.11 -7.47 7.14
N GLY A 46 -7.53 -6.36 6.67
CA GLY A 46 -6.10 -6.20 6.38
C GLY A 46 -5.79 -6.13 4.88
N TRP A 47 -4.54 -6.45 4.50
CA TRP A 47 -4.13 -6.52 3.11
C TRP A 47 -4.64 -7.80 2.45
N VAL A 48 -5.48 -7.64 1.44
CA VAL A 48 -6.05 -8.74 0.64
C VAL A 48 -5.45 -8.69 -0.76
N SER A 49 -5.10 -9.86 -1.29
CA SER A 49 -4.57 -9.97 -2.66
C SER A 49 -5.56 -9.37 -3.65
N ASP A 50 -5.07 -8.44 -4.46
CA ASP A 50 -5.87 -7.69 -5.42
C ASP A 50 -4.96 -7.33 -6.61
N PRO A 51 -5.35 -7.63 -7.86
CA PRO A 51 -4.63 -7.14 -9.02
C PRO A 51 -4.65 -5.60 -9.01
N VAL A 52 -3.54 -5.00 -8.59
CA VAL A 52 -3.39 -3.53 -8.61
C VAL A 52 -3.65 -3.04 -10.03
N PRO A 53 -4.56 -2.06 -10.22
CA PRO A 53 -4.88 -1.54 -11.55
C PRO A 53 -3.66 -0.77 -12.09
N LEU A 54 -2.81 -1.47 -12.84
CA LEU A 54 -1.54 -0.93 -13.36
C LEU A 54 -1.77 0.22 -14.35
N ASP A 55 -2.93 0.23 -14.99
CA ASP A 55 -3.45 1.31 -15.82
C ASP A 55 -3.54 2.65 -15.04
N TRP A 56 -3.77 2.62 -13.73
CA TRP A 56 -3.80 3.81 -12.87
C TRP A 56 -2.39 4.33 -12.51
N LEU A 57 -1.32 3.61 -12.85
CA LEU A 57 0.05 4.11 -12.66
C LEU A 57 0.46 5.13 -13.74
N THR A 58 -0.38 5.39 -14.73
CA THR A 58 0.00 6.14 -15.96
C THR A 58 -0.45 7.60 -16.02
N GLY A 59 -0.80 8.23 -14.89
CA GLY A 59 -1.14 9.67 -14.84
C GLY A 59 -2.52 9.98 -15.44
N SER A 60 -3.44 9.02 -15.38
CA SER A 60 -4.87 9.22 -15.63
C SER A 60 -5.49 10.12 -14.55
N ALA A 61 -6.72 10.61 -14.78
CA ALA A 61 -7.47 11.34 -13.77
C ALA A 61 -7.80 10.47 -12.54
N ASP A 62 -7.84 9.15 -12.71
CA ASP A 62 -7.84 8.17 -11.61
C ASP A 62 -6.44 7.53 -11.59
N HIS A 63 -5.66 7.77 -10.54
CA HIS A 63 -4.27 7.33 -10.49
C HIS A 63 -3.81 6.80 -9.12
N LEU A 64 -2.65 6.16 -9.12
CA LEU A 64 -2.00 5.62 -7.93
C LEU A 64 -0.72 6.39 -7.62
N ASP A 65 -0.71 7.09 -6.48
CA ASP A 65 0.46 7.85 -6.03
C ASP A 65 1.25 7.09 -4.96
N PRO A 66 2.59 7.04 -5.07
CA PRO A 66 3.43 6.43 -4.05
C PRO A 66 3.44 7.27 -2.78
N VAL A 67 3.20 6.61 -1.65
CA VAL A 67 3.17 7.25 -0.33
C VAL A 67 4.12 6.59 0.65
N ALA A 68 4.63 7.39 1.60
CA ALA A 68 5.47 6.86 2.67
C ALA A 68 4.65 6.00 3.66
N ASP A 69 5.26 5.00 4.28
CA ASP A 69 4.63 4.11 5.28
C ASP A 69 3.88 4.90 6.38
N ARG A 70 4.49 5.96 6.91
CA ARG A 70 3.87 6.84 7.92
C ARG A 70 2.55 7.47 7.43
N TRP A 71 2.47 7.80 6.15
CA TRP A 71 1.28 8.40 5.56
C TRP A 71 0.21 7.32 5.36
N ALA A 72 0.60 6.16 4.82
CA ALA A 72 -0.30 5.02 4.65
C ALA A 72 -0.92 4.58 5.98
N ARG A 73 -0.14 4.47 7.06
CA ARG A 73 -0.64 4.15 8.41
C ARG A 73 -1.60 5.19 8.94
N ARG A 74 -1.30 6.48 8.76
CA ARG A 74 -2.21 7.57 9.16
C ARG A 74 -3.53 7.49 8.39
N ARG A 75 -3.48 7.25 7.07
CA ARG A 75 -4.68 7.12 6.25
C ARG A 75 -5.49 5.89 6.63
N ALA A 76 -4.85 4.75 6.86
CA ALA A 76 -5.50 3.54 7.38
C ALA A 76 -6.24 3.82 8.70
N SER A 77 -5.60 4.52 9.64
CA SER A 77 -6.24 4.92 10.90
C SER A 77 -7.45 5.84 10.69
N GLN A 78 -7.40 6.78 9.73
CA GLN A 78 -8.55 7.62 9.36
C GLN A 78 -9.71 6.79 8.78
N LEU A 79 -9.40 5.66 8.14
CA LEU A 79 -10.38 4.70 7.61
C LEU A 79 -10.85 3.69 8.68
N GLY A 80 -10.46 3.87 9.95
CA GLY A 80 -10.84 2.99 11.05
C GLY A 80 -10.02 1.70 11.15
N ILE A 81 -8.91 1.59 10.42
CA ILE A 81 -8.04 0.41 10.41
C ILE A 81 -6.90 0.63 11.41
N ASP A 82 -6.83 -0.24 12.42
CA ASP A 82 -5.80 -0.18 13.45
C ASP A 82 -4.44 -0.72 12.96
N GLY A 83 -3.38 -0.45 13.73
CA GLY A 83 -2.03 -0.90 13.40
C GLY A 83 -1.92 -2.41 13.18
N PRO A 84 -2.43 -3.26 14.10
CA PRO A 84 -2.40 -4.71 13.92
C PRO A 84 -3.11 -5.20 12.66
N THR A 85 -4.24 -4.59 12.29
CA THR A 85 -4.96 -4.93 11.06
C THR A 85 -4.20 -4.45 9.82
N PHE A 86 -3.60 -3.26 9.88
CA PHE A 86 -2.72 -2.75 8.82
C PHE A 86 -1.50 -3.65 8.60
N ASP A 87 -0.97 -4.31 9.62
CA ASP A 87 0.18 -5.21 9.48
C ASP A 87 -0.22 -6.65 9.07
N ARG A 88 -1.54 -6.95 8.99
CA ARG A 88 -2.06 -8.28 8.64
C ARG A 88 -2.08 -8.49 7.13
N PHE A 89 -1.41 -9.54 6.67
CA PHE A 89 -1.44 -9.99 5.27
C PHE A 89 -2.28 -11.26 5.13
N ARG A 90 -3.15 -11.28 4.12
CA ARG A 90 -3.81 -12.50 3.66
C ARG A 90 -3.28 -12.85 2.27
N PRO A 91 -2.36 -13.84 2.16
CA PRO A 91 -1.96 -14.34 0.86
C PRO A 91 -3.18 -14.92 0.12
N PRO A 92 -3.17 -14.95 -1.23
CA PRO A 92 -4.21 -15.64 -1.98
C PRO A 92 -4.22 -17.11 -1.57
N THR A 93 -5.41 -17.62 -1.21
CA THR A 93 -5.69 -19.05 -1.06
C THR A 93 -5.71 -19.75 -2.41
#